data_AF-A0A430H5V4-F1
#
_entry.id   AF-A0A430H5V4-F1
#
_cell.length_a   1.000
_cell.length_b   1.000
_cell.length_c   1.000
_cell.angle_alpha   90.00
_cell.angle_beta   90.00
_cell.angle_gamma   90.00
#
_symmetry.space_group_name_H-M   'P 1'
#
loop_
_entity.id
_entity.type
_entity.pdbx_description
1 polymer ?
#
loop_
_entity_poly.entity_id
_entity_poly.type
_entity_poly.pdbx_seq_one_letter_code
_entity_poly.pdbx_strand_id
1 'polypeptide(L)'
;MNALLLSPTHRLWLLLSLCLLGFCLLYAVVRDAGRGARRRGLQKRISALGDPAAGAGESAIAALREGMTQAQQAMRRVHRQKPAAPVPWFLCFGDAAANLPGLFATAHAECADDTAPGGAWWRWWLTSRLMAIEIDAAAVGDMAGAPQSRGLWLHSLLALAERRDRLPLNGLVVCVAATDLLEADAAELKALAARARRLLDETSDTLRLQMPTYLVVTGLERLAGYETLHGALPPEVLAQVLGHRLTDPSAFIETPAGERLDAVFDPIAEQLHALRMALLREQPGATGRLAIHEFLEAVRALRPGLREFAQVLFENHGKSPRAPRWRGLYLTAAASGAVGGAFVTDLFERFLPVDQPLVRPGRPSQP
;
A
#
# COMPACT_ATOMS: atom_id res chain seq x y z
N MET A 1 -63.43 -7.85 -36.06
CA MET A 1 -62.14 -8.15 -35.39
C MET A 1 -61.03 -7.48 -36.20
N ASN A 2 -60.72 -6.23 -35.86
CA ASN A 2 -59.74 -5.42 -36.60
C ASN A 2 -58.32 -5.82 -36.21
N ALA A 3 -57.71 -6.69 -37.00
CA ALA A 3 -56.28 -6.88 -36.98
C ALA A 3 -55.63 -5.63 -37.56
N LEU A 4 -55.12 -4.74 -36.70
CA LEU A 4 -54.27 -3.62 -37.10
C LEU A 4 -53.06 -4.17 -37.87
N LEU A 5 -53.14 -4.11 -39.20
CA LEU A 5 -52.02 -4.41 -40.10
C LEU A 5 -50.98 -3.30 -39.94
N LEU A 6 -50.10 -3.46 -38.94
CA LEU A 6 -48.92 -2.62 -38.76
C LEU A 6 -48.18 -2.53 -40.10
N SER A 7 -47.95 -1.30 -40.57
CA SER A 7 -47.20 -1.03 -41.80
C SER A 7 -45.83 -1.71 -41.76
N PRO A 8 -45.23 -2.06 -42.92
CA PRO A 8 -43.94 -2.74 -42.97
C PRO A 8 -42.83 -2.00 -42.21
N THR A 9 -42.91 -0.67 -42.13
CA THR A 9 -41.99 0.16 -41.35
C THR A 9 -42.15 -0.06 -39.84
N HIS A 10 -43.38 -0.16 -39.32
CA HIS A 10 -43.61 -0.46 -37.90
C HIS A 10 -43.10 -1.86 -37.50
N ARG A 11 -43.20 -2.85 -38.39
CA ARG A 11 -42.64 -4.19 -38.14
C ARG A 11 -41.11 -4.17 -38.06
N LEU A 12 -40.45 -3.38 -38.90
CA LEU A 12 -38.99 -3.21 -38.88
C LEU A 12 -38.52 -2.54 -37.59
N TRP A 13 -39.20 -1.48 -37.14
CA TRP A 13 -38.88 -0.81 -35.87
C TRP A 13 -39.10 -1.72 -34.65
N LEU A 14 -40.16 -2.55 -34.64
CA LEU A 14 -40.39 -3.53 -33.58
C LEU A 14 -39.27 -4.57 -33.52
N LEU A 15 -38.86 -5.12 -34.66
CA LEU A 15 -37.78 -6.11 -34.74
C LEU A 15 -36.44 -5.52 -34.31
N LEU A 16 -36.15 -4.27 -34.71
CA LEU A 16 -34.93 -3.57 -34.29
C LEU A 16 -34.92 -3.30 -32.78
N SER A 17 -36.06 -2.90 -32.20
CA SER A 17 -36.18 -2.71 -30.75
C SER A 17 -36.00 -4.02 -29.97
N LEU A 18 -36.51 -5.13 -30.48
CA LEU A 18 -36.34 -6.47 -29.89
C LEU A 18 -34.87 -6.91 -29.95
N CYS A 19 -34.20 -6.69 -31.08
CA CYS A 19 -32.77 -6.99 -31.23
C CYS A 19 -31.91 -6.14 -30.28
N LEU A 20 -32.21 -4.84 -30.15
CA LEU A 20 -31.50 -3.96 -29.23
C LEU A 20 -31.72 -4.38 -27.77
N LEU A 21 -32.94 -4.74 -27.39
CA LEU A 21 -33.25 -5.25 -26.05
C LEU A 21 -32.50 -6.56 -25.76
N GLY A 22 -32.50 -7.49 -26.72
CA GLY A 22 -31.75 -8.75 -26.62
C GLY A 22 -30.25 -8.52 -26.48
N PHE A 23 -29.68 -7.58 -27.25
CA PHE A 23 -28.27 -7.20 -27.14
C PHE A 23 -27.94 -6.57 -25.78
N CYS A 24 -28.76 -5.64 -25.29
CA CYS A 24 -28.59 -5.04 -23.97
C CYS A 24 -28.66 -6.08 -22.84
N LEU A 25 -29.57 -7.05 -22.95
CA LEU A 25 -29.74 -8.12 -21.96
C LEU A 25 -28.55 -9.10 -21.99
N LEU A 26 -28.09 -9.50 -23.18
CA LEU A 26 -26.88 -10.32 -23.34
C LEU A 26 -25.64 -9.58 -22.81
N TYR A 27 -25.48 -8.30 -23.14
CA TYR A 27 -24.38 -7.47 -22.65
C TYR A 27 -24.41 -7.36 -21.11
N ALA A 28 -25.58 -7.15 -20.52
CA ALA A 28 -25.75 -7.14 -19.07
C ALA A 28 -25.38 -8.49 -18.44
N VAL A 29 -25.86 -9.61 -19.00
CA VAL A 29 -25.57 -10.97 -18.52
C VAL A 29 -24.09 -11.30 -18.64
N VAL A 30 -23.42 -11.01 -19.76
CA VAL A 30 -21.98 -11.26 -19.92
C VAL A 30 -21.16 -10.41 -18.95
N ARG A 31 -21.54 -9.14 -18.77
CA ARG A 31 -20.88 -8.23 -17.83
C ARG A 31 -21.09 -8.66 -16.37
N ASP A 32 -22.27 -9.19 -16.04
CA ASP A 32 -22.63 -9.58 -14.67
C ASP A 32 -22.20 -11.02 -14.33
N ALA A 33 -22.12 -11.92 -15.31
CA ALA A 33 -21.63 -13.28 -15.14
C ALA A 33 -20.21 -13.32 -14.57
N GLY A 34 -19.33 -12.41 -15.01
CA GLY A 34 -17.99 -12.25 -14.44
C GLY A 34 -18.00 -11.80 -12.98
N ARG A 35 -18.93 -10.92 -12.60
CA ARG A 35 -19.12 -10.45 -11.21
C ARG A 35 -19.69 -11.55 -10.33
N GLY A 36 -20.73 -12.24 -10.80
CA GLY A 36 -21.37 -13.35 -10.09
C GLY A 36 -20.46 -14.56 -9.92
N ALA A 37 -19.61 -14.89 -10.90
CA ALA A 37 -18.60 -15.94 -10.77
C ALA A 37 -17.56 -15.57 -9.69
N ARG A 38 -17.09 -14.32 -9.67
CA ARG A 38 -16.16 -13.83 -8.65
C ARG A 38 -16.79 -13.84 -7.25
N ARG A 39 -18.03 -13.37 -7.11
CA ARG A 39 -18.76 -13.38 -5.83
C ARG A 39 -18.96 -14.79 -5.29
N ARG A 40 -19.36 -15.74 -6.16
CA ARG A 40 -19.46 -17.16 -5.80
C ARG A 40 -18.11 -17.76 -5.42
N GLY A 41 -17.04 -17.40 -6.15
CA GLY A 41 -15.68 -17.81 -5.83
C GLY A 41 -15.21 -17.26 -4.48
N LEU A 42 -15.56 -16.02 -4.14
CA LEU A 42 -15.27 -15.41 -2.85
C LEU A 42 -16.03 -16.11 -1.72
N GLN A 43 -17.34 -16.34 -1.90
CA GLN A 43 -18.18 -17.05 -0.93
C GLN A 43 -17.66 -18.45 -0.62
N LYS A 44 -17.25 -19.21 -1.66
CA LYS A 44 -16.63 -20.53 -1.49
C LYS A 44 -15.36 -20.49 -0.64
N ARG A 45 -14.61 -19.39 -0.68
CA ARG A 45 -13.37 -19.23 0.09
C ARG A 45 -13.65 -18.82 1.52
N ILE A 46 -14.63 -17.94 1.72
CA ILE A 46 -15.14 -17.60 3.04
C ILE A 46 -15.62 -18.88 3.73
N SER A 47 -16.41 -19.71 3.06
CA SER A 47 -16.87 -20.99 3.62
C SER A 47 -15.74 -22.01 3.85
N ALA A 48 -14.69 -21.99 3.02
CA ALA A 48 -13.56 -22.91 3.16
C ALA A 48 -12.63 -22.56 4.34
N LEU A 49 -12.61 -21.30 4.76
CA LEU A 49 -11.84 -20.84 5.91
C LEU A 49 -12.49 -21.22 7.26
N GLY A 50 -13.78 -21.61 7.25
CA GLY A 50 -14.55 -21.90 8.46
C GLY A 50 -15.09 -20.63 9.12
N ASP A 51 -15.55 -20.73 10.36
CA ASP A 51 -16.02 -19.58 11.12
C ASP A 51 -14.85 -18.80 11.73
N PRO A 52 -14.94 -17.46 11.80
CA PRO A 52 -13.92 -16.66 12.46
C PRO A 52 -13.80 -17.07 13.93
N ALA A 53 -12.60 -16.91 14.49
CA ALA A 53 -12.36 -17.19 15.89
C ALA A 53 -13.39 -16.50 16.81
N ALA A 54 -14.04 -17.28 17.68
CA ALA A 54 -15.18 -16.84 18.48
C ALA A 54 -14.86 -15.60 19.34
N GLY A 55 -15.83 -14.68 19.43
CA GLY A 55 -15.78 -13.49 20.29
C GLY A 55 -14.92 -12.35 19.71
N ALA A 56 -13.61 -12.39 19.94
CA ALA A 56 -12.70 -11.29 19.60
C ALA A 56 -12.47 -11.15 18.08
N GLY A 57 -12.53 -12.25 17.33
CA GLY A 57 -12.38 -12.21 15.87
C GLY A 57 -13.60 -11.61 15.18
N GLU A 58 -14.80 -11.94 15.66
CA GLU A 58 -16.05 -11.44 15.09
C GLU A 58 -16.23 -9.93 15.31
N SER A 59 -15.91 -9.44 16.51
CA SER A 59 -15.94 -8.00 16.82
C SER A 59 -14.93 -7.21 15.97
N ALA A 60 -13.72 -7.75 15.75
CA ALA A 60 -12.71 -7.13 14.89
C ALA A 60 -13.16 -7.07 13.41
N ILE A 61 -13.82 -8.12 12.90
CA ILE A 61 -14.37 -8.12 11.53
C ILE A 61 -15.56 -7.15 11.42
N ALA A 62 -16.40 -7.04 12.45
CA ALA A 62 -17.49 -6.08 12.49
C ALA A 62 -16.95 -4.63 12.48
N ALA A 63 -15.93 -4.34 13.31
CA ALA A 63 -15.26 -3.05 13.33
C ALA A 63 -14.63 -2.70 11.97
N LEU A 64 -13.95 -3.67 11.32
CA LEU A 64 -13.43 -3.51 9.96
C LEU A 64 -14.54 -3.12 8.97
N ARG A 65 -15.67 -3.83 9.00
CA ARG A 65 -16.81 -3.58 8.11
C ARG A 65 -17.40 -2.19 8.34
N GLU A 66 -17.46 -1.75 9.59
CA GLU A 66 -17.96 -0.42 9.95
C GLU A 66 -17.00 0.69 9.50
N GLY A 67 -15.72 0.60 9.86
CA GLY A 67 -14.69 1.56 9.41
C GLY A 67 -14.60 1.62 7.88
N MET A 68 -14.79 0.50 7.18
CA MET A 68 -14.88 0.49 5.71
C MET A 68 -16.10 1.27 5.19
N THR A 69 -17.27 1.17 5.86
CA THR A 69 -18.45 1.98 5.52
C THR A 69 -18.13 3.46 5.66
N GLN A 70 -17.51 3.84 6.78
CA GLN A 70 -17.18 5.22 7.10
C GLN A 70 -16.16 5.79 6.11
N ALA A 71 -15.10 5.04 5.79
CA ALA A 71 -14.12 5.40 4.76
C ALA A 71 -14.78 5.62 3.39
N GLN A 72 -15.71 4.76 2.99
CA GLN A 72 -16.46 4.94 1.74
C GLN A 72 -17.34 6.21 1.77
N GLN A 73 -17.93 6.54 2.91
CA GLN A 73 -18.72 7.77 3.06
C GLN A 73 -17.84 9.02 3.02
N ALA A 74 -16.70 9.03 3.72
CA ALA A 74 -15.72 10.12 3.69
C ALA A 74 -15.23 10.38 2.26
N MET A 75 -14.89 9.32 1.52
CA MET A 75 -14.51 9.42 0.11
C MET A 75 -15.61 10.02 -0.77
N ARG A 76 -16.88 9.64 -0.56
CA ARG A 76 -18.01 10.21 -1.32
C ARG A 76 -18.16 11.71 -1.06
N ARG A 77 -17.83 12.20 0.14
CA ARG A 77 -17.85 13.63 0.46
C ARG A 77 -16.76 14.38 -0.31
N VAL A 78 -15.52 13.87 -0.31
CA VAL A 78 -14.39 14.45 -1.05
C VAL A 78 -14.64 14.43 -2.56
N HIS A 79 -15.13 13.31 -3.10
CA HIS A 79 -15.39 13.17 -4.54
C HIS A 79 -16.52 14.10 -5.04
N ARG A 80 -17.52 14.41 -4.19
CA ARG A 80 -18.56 15.40 -4.52
C ARG A 80 -18.00 16.81 -4.66
N GLN A 81 -16.97 17.15 -3.89
CA GLN A 81 -16.34 18.46 -3.94
C GLN A 81 -15.37 18.58 -5.12
N LYS A 82 -14.65 17.50 -5.46
CA LYS A 82 -13.76 17.41 -6.62
C LYS A 82 -13.92 16.04 -7.30
N PRO A 83 -14.61 15.93 -8.44
CA PRO A 83 -14.75 14.67 -9.16
C PRO A 83 -13.42 14.26 -9.79
N ALA A 84 -12.56 13.62 -8.99
CA ALA A 84 -11.29 13.04 -9.44
C ALA A 84 -11.45 11.56 -9.84
N ALA A 85 -10.38 10.99 -10.40
CA ALA A 85 -10.26 9.55 -10.67
C ALA A 85 -10.63 8.68 -9.44
N PRO A 86 -11.02 7.40 -9.62
CA PRO A 86 -11.35 6.53 -8.49
C PRO A 86 -10.18 6.46 -7.50
N VAL A 87 -10.42 6.84 -6.25
CA VAL A 87 -9.40 6.85 -5.18
C VAL A 87 -8.87 5.42 -4.95
N PRO A 88 -7.57 5.16 -5.19
CA PRO A 88 -6.97 3.86 -4.98
C PRO A 88 -6.80 3.53 -3.49
N TRP A 89 -6.87 2.25 -3.15
CA TRP A 89 -6.77 1.74 -1.78
C TRP A 89 -5.44 1.02 -1.59
N PHE A 90 -4.62 1.50 -0.65
CA PHE A 90 -3.33 0.91 -0.34
C PHE A 90 -3.38 0.29 1.03
N LEU A 91 -2.87 -0.93 1.15
CA LEU A 91 -2.65 -1.57 2.44
C LEU A 91 -1.22 -1.25 2.89
N CYS A 92 -1.11 -0.64 4.05
CA CYS A 92 0.14 -0.18 4.64
C CYS A 92 0.41 -0.96 5.92
N PHE A 93 1.63 -1.47 6.07
CA PHE A 93 2.02 -2.20 7.27
C PHE A 93 3.49 -2.04 7.57
N GLY A 94 3.79 -2.05 8.85
CA GLY A 94 5.12 -1.93 9.45
C GLY A 94 4.97 -2.25 10.94
N ASP A 95 6.10 -2.38 11.61
CA ASP A 95 6.12 -2.59 13.05
C ASP A 95 5.84 -1.27 13.81
N ALA A 96 5.97 -1.29 15.13
CA ALA A 96 5.73 -0.11 15.95
C ALA A 96 6.78 0.98 15.70
N ALA A 97 8.04 0.60 15.45
CA ALA A 97 9.11 1.56 15.17
C ALA A 97 8.85 2.32 13.87
N ALA A 98 8.16 1.72 12.89
CA ALA A 98 7.82 2.37 11.64
C ALA A 98 6.90 3.60 11.81
N ASN A 99 6.16 3.73 12.92
CA ASN A 99 5.30 4.89 13.25
C ASN A 99 4.38 5.32 12.08
N LEU A 100 3.58 4.37 11.56
CA LEU A 100 2.61 4.67 10.50
C LEU A 100 1.63 5.81 10.84
N PRO A 101 1.10 5.95 12.09
CA PRO A 101 0.24 7.08 12.43
C PRO A 101 0.94 8.43 12.23
N GLY A 102 2.22 8.55 12.62
CA GLY A 102 3.02 9.75 12.39
C GLY A 102 3.27 10.02 10.90
N LEU A 103 3.51 8.98 10.10
CA LEU A 103 3.62 9.08 8.64
C LEU A 103 2.32 9.62 8.01
N PHE A 104 1.16 9.09 8.41
CA PHE A 104 -0.13 9.51 7.87
C PHE A 104 -0.53 10.91 8.33
N ALA A 105 -0.24 11.28 9.58
CA ALA A 105 -0.43 12.64 10.06
C ALA A 105 0.40 13.65 9.24
N THR A 106 1.65 13.28 8.91
CA THR A 106 2.54 14.09 8.05
C THR A 106 2.03 14.18 6.61
N ALA A 107 1.36 13.13 6.12
CA ALA A 107 0.68 13.13 4.83
C ALA A 107 -0.62 13.95 4.81
N HIS A 108 -0.96 14.63 5.92
CA HIS A 108 -2.25 15.31 6.13
C HIS A 108 -3.45 14.37 5.88
N ALA A 109 -3.30 13.09 6.22
CA ALA A 109 -4.37 12.13 6.08
C ALA A 109 -5.36 12.25 7.25
N GLU A 110 -6.64 12.29 6.94
CA GLU A 110 -7.72 12.30 7.94
C GLU A 110 -8.05 10.85 8.33
N CYS A 111 -8.10 10.56 9.64
CA CYS A 111 -8.57 9.27 10.10
C CYS A 111 -10.10 9.18 9.85
N ALA A 112 -10.53 8.24 9.01
CA ALA A 112 -11.94 8.09 8.67
C ALA A 112 -12.75 7.37 9.76
N ASP A 113 -12.08 6.76 10.74
CA ASP A 113 -12.69 5.98 11.84
C ASP A 113 -12.24 6.53 13.20
N ASP A 114 -12.56 7.80 13.47
CA ASP A 114 -12.25 8.49 14.75
C ASP A 114 -12.92 7.82 15.97
N THR A 115 -13.94 6.98 15.74
CA THR A 115 -14.70 6.27 16.78
C THR A 115 -14.13 4.91 17.17
N ALA A 116 -13.12 4.41 16.45
CA ALA A 116 -12.53 3.12 16.77
C ALA A 116 -11.80 3.16 18.13
N PRO A 117 -12.16 2.30 19.11
CA PRO A 117 -11.45 2.24 20.37
C PRO A 117 -9.97 1.90 20.14
N GLY A 118 -9.09 2.44 20.98
CA GLY A 118 -7.66 2.10 20.95
C GLY A 118 -7.49 0.58 21.01
N GLY A 119 -6.86 0.00 20.00
CA GLY A 119 -6.78 -1.46 19.80
C GLY A 119 -7.55 -1.99 18.57
N ALA A 120 -8.08 -1.13 17.70
CA ALA A 120 -8.63 -1.55 16.43
C ALA A 120 -7.53 -2.10 15.49
N TRP A 121 -7.72 -3.34 15.03
CA TRP A 121 -6.78 -4.05 14.16
C TRP A 121 -6.54 -3.36 12.81
N TRP A 122 -7.50 -2.52 12.37
CA TRP A 122 -7.48 -1.83 11.08
C TRP A 122 -7.85 -0.36 11.28
N ARG A 123 -7.09 0.56 10.67
CA ARG A 123 -7.40 1.99 10.63
C ARG A 123 -7.42 2.50 9.20
N TRP A 124 -8.21 3.54 8.96
CA TRP A 124 -8.50 4.05 7.62
C TRP A 124 -8.08 5.51 7.55
N TRP A 125 -7.15 5.81 6.64
CA TRP A 125 -6.56 7.13 6.47
C TRP A 125 -6.89 7.67 5.08
N LEU A 126 -7.65 8.76 5.02
CA LEU A 126 -8.03 9.41 3.79
C LEU A 126 -7.07 10.56 3.48
N THR A 127 -6.36 10.45 2.36
CA THR A 127 -5.61 11.58 1.79
C THR A 127 -6.42 12.24 0.68
N SER A 128 -5.91 13.34 0.13
CA SER A 128 -6.49 14.03 -1.03
C SER A 128 -6.61 13.13 -2.28
N ARG A 129 -5.80 12.07 -2.38
CA ARG A 129 -5.63 11.27 -3.62
C ARG A 129 -5.79 9.76 -3.45
N LEU A 130 -5.60 9.20 -2.25
CA LEU A 130 -5.70 7.76 -1.98
C LEU A 130 -6.30 7.46 -0.58
N MET A 131 -6.74 6.22 -0.40
CA MET A 131 -7.12 5.65 0.89
C MET A 131 -6.00 4.71 1.37
N ALA A 132 -5.39 5.01 2.49
CA ALA A 132 -4.40 4.15 3.14
C ALA A 132 -5.08 3.36 4.27
N ILE A 133 -4.87 2.05 4.26
CA ILE A 133 -5.40 1.12 5.24
C ILE A 133 -4.23 0.68 6.09
N GLU A 134 -4.21 1.10 7.34
CA GLU A 134 -3.21 0.70 8.31
C GLU A 134 -3.66 -0.58 9.01
N ILE A 135 -2.74 -1.52 9.20
CA ILE A 135 -2.93 -2.65 10.11
C ILE A 135 -2.19 -2.38 11.41
N ASP A 136 -2.71 -2.90 12.52
CA ASP A 136 -2.04 -2.81 13.81
C ASP A 136 -0.61 -3.38 13.75
N ALA A 137 0.35 -2.66 14.33
CA ALA A 137 1.76 -3.03 14.34
C ALA A 137 2.00 -4.42 14.97
N ALA A 138 1.17 -4.85 15.92
CA ALA A 138 1.23 -6.18 16.52
C ALA A 138 0.96 -7.30 15.49
N ALA A 139 0.26 -7.00 14.39
CA ALA A 139 0.05 -7.93 13.28
C ALA A 139 1.33 -8.15 12.46
N VAL A 140 2.32 -7.25 12.56
CA VAL A 140 3.66 -7.37 11.96
C VAL A 140 4.70 -7.83 13.00
N GLY A 141 4.35 -7.80 14.29
CA GLY A 141 5.17 -8.28 15.41
C GLY A 141 5.07 -9.80 15.64
N ASP A 142 5.53 -10.27 16.79
CA ASP A 142 5.71 -11.71 17.05
C ASP A 142 4.42 -12.54 16.98
N MET A 143 3.27 -11.90 17.18
CA MET A 143 1.95 -12.53 17.12
C MET A 143 1.42 -12.73 15.69
N ALA A 144 2.13 -12.25 14.65
CA ALA A 144 1.76 -12.37 13.25
C ALA A 144 1.52 -13.82 12.78
N GLY A 145 2.16 -14.80 13.44
CA GLY A 145 2.09 -16.21 13.08
C GLY A 145 1.06 -17.04 13.84
N ALA A 146 0.41 -16.48 14.87
CA ALA A 146 -0.53 -17.24 15.68
C ALA A 146 -1.76 -17.66 14.84
N PRO A 147 -2.25 -18.92 14.94
CA PRO A 147 -3.36 -19.40 14.12
C PRO A 147 -4.61 -18.51 14.19
N GLN A 148 -4.90 -17.98 15.38
CA GLN A 148 -6.02 -17.07 15.61
C GLN A 148 -5.87 -15.75 14.86
N SER A 149 -4.70 -15.10 14.99
CA SER A 149 -4.36 -13.85 14.30
C SER A 149 -4.39 -14.02 12.78
N ARG A 150 -3.84 -15.13 12.30
CA ARG A 150 -3.83 -15.49 10.88
C ARG A 150 -5.25 -15.73 10.35
N GLY A 151 -6.09 -16.44 11.09
CA GLY A 151 -7.50 -16.64 10.73
C GLY A 151 -8.23 -15.30 10.61
N LEU A 152 -8.12 -14.45 11.63
CA LEU A 152 -8.69 -13.10 11.63
C LEU A 152 -8.21 -12.26 10.43
N TRP A 153 -6.92 -12.31 10.13
CA TRP A 153 -6.33 -11.65 8.97
C TRP A 153 -6.98 -12.08 7.65
N LEU A 154 -7.05 -13.39 7.40
CA LEU A 154 -7.61 -13.95 6.17
C LEU A 154 -9.10 -13.62 6.03
N HIS A 155 -9.88 -13.71 7.12
CA HIS A 155 -11.28 -13.29 7.13
C HIS A 155 -11.45 -11.80 6.83
N SER A 156 -10.58 -10.96 7.39
CA SER A 156 -10.60 -9.51 7.16
C SER A 156 -10.35 -9.16 5.70
N LEU A 157 -9.36 -9.82 5.06
CA LEU A 157 -9.09 -9.66 3.63
C LEU A 157 -10.27 -10.07 2.75
N LEU A 158 -10.98 -11.15 3.10
CA LEU A 158 -12.17 -11.58 2.36
C LEU A 158 -13.35 -10.62 2.57
N ALA A 159 -13.53 -10.08 3.78
CA ALA A 159 -14.54 -9.05 4.06
C ALA A 159 -14.27 -7.77 3.26
N LEU A 160 -13.00 -7.38 3.10
CA LEU A 160 -12.59 -6.28 2.22
C LEU A 160 -12.93 -6.57 0.75
N ALA A 161 -12.65 -7.79 0.29
CA ALA A 161 -12.97 -8.23 -1.07
C ALA A 161 -14.48 -8.28 -1.36
N GLU A 162 -15.29 -8.60 -0.35
CA GLU A 162 -16.74 -8.72 -0.48
C GLU A 162 -17.42 -7.37 -0.77
N ARG A 163 -16.90 -6.28 -0.18
CA ARG A 163 -17.45 -4.94 -0.38
C ARG A 163 -16.91 -4.20 -1.61
N ARG A 164 -15.86 -4.71 -2.25
CA ARG A 164 -15.20 -4.07 -3.41
C ARG A 164 -15.15 -5.00 -4.62
N ASP A 165 -16.18 -4.90 -5.47
CA ASP A 165 -16.42 -5.75 -6.66
C ASP A 165 -15.36 -5.72 -7.77
N ARG A 166 -14.36 -4.82 -7.74
CA ARG A 166 -13.30 -4.72 -8.76
C ARG A 166 -11.90 -4.97 -8.19
N LEU A 167 -11.30 -3.97 -7.55
CA LEU A 167 -9.98 -4.07 -6.97
C LEU A 167 -10.09 -3.75 -5.47
N PRO A 168 -10.11 -4.76 -4.57
CA PRO A 168 -10.14 -4.54 -3.12
C PRO A 168 -8.98 -3.66 -2.68
N LEU A 169 -7.79 -3.91 -3.24
CA LEU A 169 -6.57 -3.15 -3.03
C LEU A 169 -5.92 -2.80 -4.38
N ASN A 170 -5.22 -1.67 -4.39
CA ASN A 170 -4.48 -1.12 -5.53
C ASN A 170 -2.96 -1.23 -5.38
N GLY A 171 -2.46 -1.44 -4.16
CA GLY A 171 -1.05 -1.66 -3.89
C GLY A 171 -0.79 -1.97 -2.42
N LEU A 172 0.46 -2.34 -2.13
CA LEU A 172 0.95 -2.68 -0.81
C LEU A 172 2.13 -1.77 -0.46
N VAL A 173 2.14 -1.20 0.74
CA VAL A 173 3.23 -0.36 1.25
C VAL A 173 3.80 -1.05 2.47
N VAL A 174 5.06 -1.47 2.38
CA VAL A 174 5.81 -2.05 3.49
C VAL A 174 6.68 -0.95 4.08
N CYS A 175 6.43 -0.61 5.33
CA CYS A 175 7.19 0.38 6.07
C CYS A 175 8.20 -0.33 6.98
N VAL A 176 9.43 0.17 7.03
CA VAL A 176 10.49 -0.27 7.94
C VAL A 176 11.17 0.96 8.53
N ALA A 177 11.45 0.96 9.83
CA ALA A 177 12.08 2.09 10.47
C ALA A 177 13.56 2.20 10.11
N ALA A 178 14.06 3.43 9.98
CA ALA A 178 15.49 3.70 9.83
C ALA A 178 16.29 3.17 11.03
N THR A 179 15.72 3.21 12.23
CA THR A 179 16.32 2.67 13.46
C THR A 179 16.51 1.16 13.38
N ASP A 180 15.52 0.40 12.92
CA ASP A 180 15.64 -1.06 12.79
C ASP A 180 16.71 -1.45 11.78
N LEU A 181 16.85 -0.67 10.70
CA LEU A 181 17.85 -0.91 9.66
C LEU A 181 19.30 -0.62 10.13
N LEU A 182 19.48 0.19 11.16
CA LEU A 182 20.78 0.57 11.71
C LEU A 182 21.16 -0.23 12.96
N GLU A 183 20.18 -0.54 13.81
CA GLU A 183 20.42 -1.01 15.18
C GLU A 183 20.03 -2.48 15.40
N ALA A 184 19.02 -2.99 14.67
CA ALA A 184 18.56 -4.36 14.88
C ALA A 184 19.62 -5.38 14.45
N ASP A 185 19.67 -6.51 15.15
CA ASP A 185 20.55 -7.58 14.72
C ASP A 185 20.04 -8.22 13.40
N ALA A 186 20.93 -8.93 12.70
CA ALA A 186 20.59 -9.54 11.42
C ALA A 186 19.48 -10.59 11.53
N ALA A 187 19.27 -11.23 12.69
CA ALA A 187 18.23 -12.22 12.90
C ALA A 187 16.86 -11.57 13.11
N GLU A 188 16.80 -10.51 13.92
CA GLU A 188 15.63 -9.69 14.18
C GLU A 188 15.13 -9.02 12.90
N LEU A 189 16.04 -8.42 12.12
CA LEU A 189 15.68 -7.77 10.87
C LEU A 189 15.14 -8.77 9.84
N LYS A 190 15.76 -9.96 9.74
CA LYS A 190 15.25 -11.05 8.87
C LYS A 190 13.90 -11.58 9.35
N ALA A 191 13.68 -11.69 10.65
CA ALA A 191 12.40 -12.09 11.21
C ALA A 191 11.30 -11.08 10.88
N LEU A 192 11.58 -9.78 11.04
CA LEU A 192 10.68 -8.70 10.67
C LEU A 192 10.35 -8.75 9.17
N ALA A 193 11.35 -8.87 8.31
CA ALA A 193 11.17 -9.00 6.86
C ALA A 193 10.35 -10.25 6.49
N ALA A 194 10.56 -11.39 7.18
CA ALA A 194 9.82 -12.62 6.96
C ALA A 194 8.34 -12.50 7.36
N ARG A 195 8.04 -11.79 8.44
CA ARG A 195 6.65 -11.48 8.85
C ARG A 195 5.96 -10.58 7.82
N ALA A 196 6.64 -9.52 7.36
CA ALA A 196 6.15 -8.65 6.29
C ALA A 196 5.93 -9.44 4.97
N ARG A 197 6.85 -10.33 4.60
CA ARG A 197 6.74 -11.22 3.43
C ARG A 197 5.50 -12.09 3.51
N ARG A 198 5.25 -12.70 4.67
CA ARG A 198 4.06 -13.54 4.90
C ARG A 198 2.78 -12.75 4.66
N LEU A 199 2.68 -11.53 5.21
CA LEU A 199 1.52 -10.67 4.98
C LEU A 199 1.33 -10.34 3.50
N LEU A 200 2.41 -10.04 2.76
CA LEU A 200 2.36 -9.82 1.30
C LEU A 200 1.81 -11.04 0.55
N ASP A 201 2.34 -12.23 0.85
CA ASP A 201 1.93 -13.49 0.22
C ASP A 201 0.47 -13.81 0.55
N GLU A 202 0.10 -13.78 1.83
CA GLU A 202 -1.27 -14.03 2.27
C GLU A 202 -2.26 -13.03 1.68
N THR A 203 -1.89 -11.75 1.57
CA THR A 203 -2.74 -10.76 0.88
C THR A 203 -2.92 -11.11 -0.58
N SER A 204 -1.81 -11.41 -1.28
CA SER A 204 -1.82 -11.66 -2.72
C SER A 204 -2.60 -12.93 -3.07
N ASP A 205 -2.40 -14.00 -2.30
CA ASP A 205 -3.09 -15.29 -2.47
C ASP A 205 -4.57 -15.17 -2.07
N THR A 206 -4.87 -14.51 -0.96
CA THR A 206 -6.23 -14.32 -0.46
C THR A 206 -7.05 -13.41 -1.36
N LEU A 207 -6.45 -12.41 -1.98
CA LEU A 207 -7.18 -11.57 -2.94
C LEU A 207 -7.10 -12.08 -4.38
N ARG A 208 -6.19 -13.03 -4.66
CA ARG A 208 -5.84 -13.50 -6.01
C ARG A 208 -5.43 -12.33 -6.91
N LEU A 209 -4.60 -11.44 -6.38
CA LEU A 209 -4.12 -10.24 -7.06
C LEU A 209 -2.60 -10.16 -6.96
N GLN A 210 -1.97 -9.78 -8.06
CA GLN A 210 -0.59 -9.31 -8.05
C GLN A 210 -0.61 -7.80 -7.94
N MET A 211 -0.19 -7.29 -6.80
CA MET A 211 -0.20 -5.86 -6.51
C MET A 211 1.20 -5.27 -6.60
N PRO A 212 1.32 -3.99 -7.00
CA PRO A 212 2.55 -3.25 -6.82
C PRO A 212 2.89 -3.13 -5.32
N THR A 213 4.13 -3.42 -4.96
CA THR A 213 4.64 -3.34 -3.59
C THR A 213 5.72 -2.25 -3.50
N TYR A 214 5.60 -1.37 -2.52
CA TYR A 214 6.55 -0.30 -2.23
C TYR A 214 7.25 -0.56 -0.90
N LEU A 215 8.55 -0.32 -0.87
CA LEU A 215 9.31 -0.29 0.37
C LEU A 215 9.49 1.16 0.79
N VAL A 216 9.08 1.50 2.00
CA VAL A 216 9.19 2.85 2.56
C VAL A 216 10.01 2.78 3.84
N VAL A 217 11.11 3.51 3.86
CA VAL A 217 11.86 3.77 5.10
C VAL A 217 11.20 4.93 5.81
N THR A 218 10.80 4.72 7.04
CA THR A 218 10.26 5.78 7.91
C THR A 218 11.27 6.12 8.99
N GLY A 219 11.05 7.20 9.73
CA GLY A 219 11.89 7.51 10.88
C GLY A 219 13.17 8.29 10.56
N LEU A 220 13.27 8.92 9.39
CA LEU A 220 14.42 9.79 9.09
C LEU A 220 14.56 10.95 10.08
N GLU A 221 13.47 11.37 10.73
CA GLU A 221 13.49 12.41 11.76
C GLU A 221 14.30 12.02 13.01
N ARG A 222 14.56 10.72 13.19
CA ARG A 222 15.33 10.18 14.33
C ARG A 222 16.83 10.14 14.06
N LEU A 223 17.26 10.40 12.83
CA LEU A 223 18.68 10.41 12.48
C LEU A 223 19.34 11.71 12.95
N ALA A 224 20.57 11.59 13.44
CA ALA A 224 21.38 12.74 13.84
C ALA A 224 21.51 13.74 12.69
N GLY A 225 21.33 15.03 12.99
CA GLY A 225 21.43 16.11 12.02
C GLY A 225 20.18 16.38 11.18
N TYR A 226 19.08 15.63 11.37
CA TYR A 226 17.83 15.85 10.63
C TYR A 226 17.28 17.27 10.80
N GLU A 227 17.26 17.82 12.02
CA GLU A 227 16.75 19.18 12.26
C GLU A 227 17.52 20.24 11.45
N THR A 228 18.86 20.12 11.40
CA THR A 228 19.71 21.01 10.62
C THR A 228 19.46 20.85 9.12
N LEU A 229 19.33 19.61 8.63
CA LEU A 229 18.99 19.35 7.23
C LEU A 229 17.61 19.94 6.88
N HIS A 230 16.59 19.67 7.70
CA HIS A 230 15.23 20.15 7.49
C HIS A 230 15.19 21.68 7.43
N GLY A 231 15.87 22.37 8.36
CA GLY A 231 15.98 23.83 8.36
C GLY A 231 16.77 24.41 7.18
N ALA A 232 17.64 23.61 6.55
CA ALA A 232 18.41 24.01 5.39
C ALA A 232 17.64 23.90 4.07
N LEU A 233 16.62 23.04 4.02
CA LEU A 233 15.88 22.73 2.80
C LEU A 233 14.65 23.62 2.65
N PRO A 234 14.36 24.12 1.45
CA PRO A 234 13.14 24.87 1.19
C PRO A 234 11.92 23.94 1.26
N PRO A 235 10.72 24.46 1.61
CA PRO A 235 9.50 23.65 1.75
C PRO A 235 9.15 22.82 0.51
N GLU A 236 9.45 23.33 -0.69
CA GLU A 236 9.18 22.64 -1.95
C GLU A 236 10.04 21.38 -2.10
N VAL A 237 11.26 21.38 -1.57
CA VAL A 237 12.15 20.19 -1.57
C VAL A 237 11.74 19.22 -0.47
N LEU A 238 11.30 19.73 0.69
CA LEU A 238 10.76 18.90 1.77
C LEU A 238 9.45 18.20 1.35
N ALA A 239 8.66 18.78 0.45
CA ALA A 239 7.45 18.15 -0.09
C ALA A 239 7.74 17.06 -1.14
N GLN A 240 8.88 17.14 -1.83
CA GLN A 240 9.28 16.20 -2.89
C GLN A 240 9.61 14.82 -2.32
N VAL A 241 9.35 13.77 -3.09
CA VAL A 241 9.70 12.42 -2.64
C VAL A 241 11.23 12.20 -2.65
N LEU A 242 11.76 11.63 -1.58
CA LEU A 242 13.12 11.09 -1.55
C LEU A 242 13.05 9.59 -1.84
N GLY A 243 13.53 9.16 -3.00
CA GLY A 243 13.51 7.74 -3.36
C GLY A 243 13.73 7.46 -4.83
N HIS A 244 13.57 6.20 -5.21
CA HIS A 244 13.73 5.75 -6.59
C HIS A 244 12.61 4.78 -6.97
N ARG A 245 12.03 5.01 -8.16
CA ARG A 245 10.94 4.21 -8.73
C ARG A 245 11.50 3.25 -9.79
N LEU A 246 11.20 1.97 -9.62
CA LEU A 246 11.48 0.93 -10.61
C LEU A 246 10.44 0.99 -11.73
N THR A 247 10.85 1.34 -12.95
CA THR A 247 9.96 1.44 -14.12
C THR A 247 9.59 0.06 -14.69
N ASP A 248 10.54 -0.88 -14.76
CA ASP A 248 10.32 -2.28 -15.20
C ASP A 248 10.61 -3.31 -14.08
N PRO A 249 9.61 -3.73 -13.30
CA PRO A 249 9.78 -4.71 -12.23
C PRO A 249 9.95 -6.14 -12.75
N SER A 250 9.73 -6.38 -14.05
CA SER A 250 9.86 -7.69 -14.69
C SER A 250 11.26 -7.97 -15.25
N ALA A 251 12.00 -6.92 -15.64
CA ALA A 251 13.36 -7.06 -16.19
C ALA A 251 14.38 -7.65 -15.21
N PHE A 252 14.10 -7.63 -13.91
CA PHE A 252 15.05 -7.98 -12.86
C PHE A 252 14.61 -9.18 -11.99
N ILE A 253 13.58 -9.95 -12.37
CA ILE A 253 13.09 -11.05 -11.52
C ILE A 253 14.16 -12.13 -11.30
N GLU A 254 15.09 -12.28 -12.24
CA GLU A 254 16.22 -13.23 -12.15
C GLU A 254 17.40 -12.68 -11.33
N THR A 255 17.47 -11.36 -11.11
CA THR A 255 18.52 -10.74 -10.30
C THR A 255 18.17 -10.86 -8.81
N PRO A 256 19.12 -11.28 -7.95
CA PRO A 256 18.90 -11.33 -6.50
C PRO A 256 18.34 -10.02 -5.97
N ALA A 257 17.40 -10.11 -5.03
CA ALA A 257 16.71 -8.92 -4.49
C ALA A 257 17.67 -7.90 -3.85
N GLY A 258 18.76 -8.36 -3.23
CA GLY A 258 19.80 -7.49 -2.68
C GLY A 258 20.58 -6.71 -3.75
N GLU A 259 20.85 -7.31 -4.90
CA GLU A 259 21.50 -6.62 -6.03
C GLU A 259 20.55 -5.63 -6.69
N ARG A 260 19.27 -5.98 -6.81
CA ARG A 260 18.24 -5.03 -7.24
C ARG A 260 18.14 -3.82 -6.32
N LEU A 261 18.32 -4.02 -5.01
CA LEU A 261 18.35 -2.91 -4.08
C LEU A 261 19.52 -1.98 -4.33
N ASP A 262 20.71 -2.50 -4.62
CA ASP A 262 21.84 -1.64 -4.96
C ASP A 262 21.51 -0.72 -6.12
N ALA A 263 20.96 -1.29 -7.20
CA ALA A 263 20.57 -0.52 -8.38
C ALA A 263 19.51 0.57 -8.07
N VAL A 264 18.63 0.33 -7.10
CA VAL A 264 17.63 1.31 -6.65
C VAL A 264 18.23 2.35 -5.71
N PHE A 265 19.22 1.96 -4.89
CA PHE A 265 19.83 2.80 -3.87
C PHE A 265 20.92 3.70 -4.45
N ASP A 266 21.67 3.26 -5.45
CA ASP A 266 22.78 4.02 -6.05
C ASP A 266 22.34 5.41 -6.57
N PRO A 267 21.23 5.55 -7.33
CA PRO A 267 20.73 6.87 -7.73
C PRO A 267 20.35 7.77 -6.54
N ILE A 268 19.83 7.18 -5.47
CA ILE A 268 19.51 7.91 -4.23
C ILE A 268 20.80 8.40 -3.58
N ALA A 269 21.82 7.54 -3.48
CA ALA A 269 23.11 7.89 -2.89
C ALA A 269 23.85 8.97 -3.69
N GLU A 270 23.78 8.94 -5.02
CA GLU A 270 24.33 9.98 -5.89
C GLU A 270 23.63 11.33 -5.66
N GLN A 271 22.29 11.34 -5.62
CA GLN A 271 21.52 12.56 -5.35
C GLN A 271 21.80 13.12 -3.94
N LEU A 272 21.91 12.25 -2.94
CA LEU A 272 22.27 12.64 -1.57
C LEU A 272 23.69 13.20 -1.49
N HIS A 273 24.63 12.65 -2.26
CA HIS A 273 25.99 13.19 -2.36
C HIS A 273 26.01 14.58 -2.99
N ALA A 274 25.27 14.79 -4.09
CA ALA A 274 25.14 16.10 -4.71
C ALA A 274 24.51 17.12 -3.74
N LEU A 275 23.44 16.71 -3.04
CA LEU A 275 22.79 17.53 -2.01
C LEU A 275 23.76 17.91 -0.89
N ARG A 276 24.56 16.95 -0.40
CA ARG A 276 25.60 17.21 0.60
C ARG A 276 26.51 18.35 0.17
N MET A 277 27.04 18.27 -1.05
CA MET A 277 28.01 19.24 -1.54
C MET A 277 27.39 20.63 -1.70
N ALA A 278 26.09 20.72 -2.02
CA ALA A 278 25.36 21.98 -2.05
C ALA A 278 25.21 22.57 -0.63
N LEU A 279 24.65 21.79 0.30
CA LEU A 279 24.36 22.29 1.64
C LEU A 279 25.62 22.60 2.45
N LEU A 280 26.72 21.85 2.30
CA LEU A 280 27.97 22.13 2.99
C LEU A 280 28.61 23.47 2.60
N ARG A 281 28.32 23.98 1.40
CA ARG A 281 28.77 25.32 0.97
C ARG A 281 27.94 26.43 1.61
N GLU A 282 26.66 26.19 1.79
CA GLU A 282 25.71 27.18 2.29
C GLU A 282 25.68 27.25 3.82
N GLN A 283 25.98 26.15 4.52
CA GLN A 283 25.92 26.11 5.98
C GLN A 283 27.05 26.90 6.66
N PRO A 284 26.72 27.83 7.57
CA PRO A 284 27.71 28.51 8.40
C PRO A 284 28.21 27.60 9.54
N GLY A 285 29.49 27.77 9.89
CA GLY A 285 30.09 27.08 11.03
C GLY A 285 30.43 25.61 10.79
N ALA A 286 31.20 25.03 11.72
CA ALA A 286 31.60 23.63 11.66
C ALA A 286 30.46 22.69 12.12
N THR A 287 29.69 23.09 13.13
CA THR A 287 28.63 22.27 13.73
C THR A 287 27.51 21.95 12.73
N GLY A 288 27.00 22.95 12.01
CA GLY A 288 25.94 22.72 11.01
C GLY A 288 26.41 21.86 9.84
N ARG A 289 27.66 22.05 9.40
CA ARG A 289 28.27 21.21 8.36
C ARG A 289 28.44 19.76 8.81
N LEU A 290 28.86 19.55 10.06
CA LEU A 290 28.97 18.21 10.64
C LEU A 290 27.59 17.54 10.72
N ALA A 291 26.58 18.23 11.23
CA ALA A 291 25.21 17.70 11.32
C ALA A 291 24.65 17.26 9.95
N ILE A 292 24.85 18.06 8.90
CA ILE A 292 24.45 17.67 7.53
C ILE A 292 25.23 16.44 7.04
N HIS A 293 26.54 16.40 7.32
CA HIS A 293 27.36 15.26 6.95
C HIS A 293 26.89 13.98 7.65
N GLU A 294 26.66 14.04 8.97
CA GLU A 294 26.18 12.94 9.80
C GLU A 294 24.83 12.41 9.31
N PHE A 295 23.87 13.29 9.02
CA PHE A 295 22.57 12.87 8.50
C PHE A 295 22.72 12.08 7.19
N LEU A 296 23.50 12.59 6.24
CA LEU A 296 23.63 11.97 4.92
C LEU A 296 24.43 10.67 4.99
N GLU A 297 25.42 10.56 5.87
CA GLU A 297 26.10 9.29 6.15
C GLU A 297 25.19 8.30 6.87
N ALA A 298 24.33 8.74 7.79
CA ALA A 298 23.34 7.89 8.44
C ALA A 298 22.34 7.31 7.43
N VAL A 299 21.87 8.11 6.47
CA VAL A 299 21.02 7.61 5.37
C VAL A 299 21.76 6.59 4.50
N ARG A 300 23.05 6.83 4.19
CA ARG A 300 23.88 5.85 3.45
C ARG A 300 24.08 4.55 4.23
N ALA A 301 24.21 4.65 5.55
CA ALA A 301 24.38 3.51 6.46
C ALA A 301 23.15 2.60 6.53
N LEU A 302 21.99 3.03 6.02
CA LEU A 302 20.80 2.18 5.89
C LEU A 302 20.96 1.07 4.84
N ARG A 303 21.90 1.22 3.89
CA ARG A 303 22.03 0.32 2.73
C ARG A 303 22.22 -1.16 3.10
N PRO A 304 23.11 -1.54 4.04
CA PRO A 304 23.30 -2.96 4.40
C PRO A 304 22.04 -3.58 5.00
N GLY A 305 21.39 -2.91 5.97
CA GLY A 305 20.13 -3.38 6.56
C GLY A 305 19.01 -3.48 5.52
N LEU A 306 18.90 -2.48 4.64
CA LEU A 306 17.95 -2.51 3.54
C LEU A 306 18.19 -3.71 2.62
N ARG A 307 19.45 -4.07 2.37
CA ARG A 307 19.81 -5.21 1.51
C ARG A 307 19.30 -6.50 2.10
N GLU A 308 19.53 -6.72 3.39
CA GLU A 308 19.05 -7.91 4.09
C GLU A 308 17.52 -7.96 4.12
N PHE A 309 16.88 -6.84 4.42
CA PHE A 309 15.43 -6.74 4.47
C PHE A 309 14.79 -7.01 3.11
N ALA A 310 15.29 -6.35 2.05
CA ALA A 310 14.83 -6.51 0.67
C ALA A 310 15.07 -7.93 0.15
N GLN A 311 16.20 -8.55 0.53
CA GLN A 311 16.49 -9.95 0.22
C GLN A 311 15.36 -10.84 0.73
N VAL A 312 15.01 -10.78 2.02
CA VAL A 312 13.93 -11.63 2.53
C VAL A 312 12.56 -11.26 1.95
N LEU A 313 12.29 -9.96 1.76
CA LEU A 313 10.98 -9.48 1.34
C LEU A 313 10.66 -9.74 -0.14
N PHE A 314 11.65 -9.67 -1.03
CA PHE A 314 11.42 -9.71 -2.48
C PHE A 314 12.06 -10.90 -3.19
N GLU A 315 12.86 -11.72 -2.50
CA GLU A 315 13.48 -12.89 -3.10
C GLU A 315 12.46 -14.00 -3.40
N ASN A 316 12.65 -14.66 -4.54
CA ASN A 316 11.80 -15.75 -4.98
C ASN A 316 12.25 -17.07 -4.34
N HIS A 317 11.63 -17.43 -3.21
CA HIS A 317 12.01 -18.64 -2.46
C HIS A 317 11.44 -19.95 -3.03
N GLY A 318 10.89 -19.95 -4.25
CA GLY A 318 10.35 -21.14 -4.93
C GLY A 318 9.09 -21.77 -4.32
N LYS A 319 8.78 -21.51 -3.03
CA LYS A 319 7.59 -22.00 -2.31
C LYS A 319 6.34 -21.15 -2.54
N SER A 320 6.51 -19.85 -2.76
CA SER A 320 5.43 -18.96 -3.20
C SER A 320 5.47 -18.89 -4.73
N PRO A 321 4.35 -19.03 -5.45
CA PRO A 321 4.37 -19.09 -6.91
C PRO A 321 4.95 -17.82 -7.56
N ARG A 322 5.07 -16.70 -6.82
CA ARG A 322 5.50 -15.39 -7.35
C ARG A 322 6.20 -14.52 -6.29
N ALA A 323 7.29 -13.88 -6.70
CA ALA A 323 7.87 -12.75 -5.97
C ALA A 323 6.92 -11.53 -5.98
N PRO A 324 6.89 -10.70 -4.92
CA PRO A 324 6.14 -9.45 -4.93
C PRO A 324 6.67 -8.54 -6.04
N ARG A 325 5.78 -7.75 -6.64
CA ARG A 325 6.16 -6.80 -7.68
C ARG A 325 6.69 -5.53 -7.05
N TRP A 326 7.98 -5.52 -6.74
CA TRP A 326 8.64 -4.34 -6.17
C TRP A 326 8.62 -3.16 -7.16
N ARG A 327 8.16 -1.98 -6.71
CA ARG A 327 7.98 -0.78 -7.54
C ARG A 327 8.86 0.39 -7.18
N GLY A 328 9.46 0.39 -6.00
CA GLY A 328 10.33 1.48 -5.58
C GLY A 328 10.67 1.44 -4.10
N LEU A 329 11.67 2.23 -3.78
CA LEU A 329 12.15 2.53 -2.44
C LEU A 329 11.96 4.02 -2.19
N TYR A 330 11.34 4.38 -1.07
CA TYR A 330 11.18 5.77 -0.65
C TYR A 330 11.61 5.94 0.80
N LEU A 331 12.08 7.12 1.16
CA LEU A 331 12.51 7.45 2.51
C LEU A 331 11.72 8.67 3.00
N THR A 332 11.27 8.62 4.24
CA THR A 332 10.30 9.56 4.79
C THR A 332 10.64 9.94 6.23
N ALA A 333 10.33 11.19 6.60
CA ALA A 333 10.44 11.70 7.95
C ALA A 333 9.05 12.13 8.44
N ALA A 334 8.64 11.63 9.60
CA ALA A 334 7.42 12.08 10.25
C ALA A 334 7.66 13.41 10.96
N ALA A 335 6.60 14.22 11.11
CA ALA A 335 6.65 15.39 11.97
C ALA A 335 6.88 14.96 13.42
N SER A 336 7.85 15.58 14.10
CA SER A 336 8.20 15.26 15.48
C SER A 336 8.44 16.53 16.29
N GLY A 337 7.58 16.76 17.28
CA GLY A 337 7.64 17.94 18.14
C GLY A 337 7.56 19.25 17.34
N ALA A 338 8.62 20.06 17.41
CA ALA A 338 8.72 21.34 16.72
C ALA A 338 9.25 21.23 15.28
N VAL A 339 9.82 20.09 14.89
CA VAL A 339 10.41 19.88 13.57
C VAL A 339 9.37 19.25 12.65
N GLY A 340 9.21 19.83 11.46
CA GLY A 340 8.30 19.33 10.44
C GLY A 340 8.71 17.97 9.91
N GLY A 341 7.76 17.27 9.27
CA GLY A 341 8.05 16.07 8.52
C GLY A 341 8.55 16.40 7.11
N ALA A 342 9.12 15.41 6.43
CA ALA A 342 9.72 15.59 5.12
C ALA A 342 9.54 14.36 4.22
N PHE A 343 9.49 14.62 2.92
CA PHE A 343 9.45 13.65 1.84
C PHE A 343 8.20 12.76 1.77
N VAL A 344 7.10 13.19 2.41
CA VAL A 344 5.84 12.43 2.52
C VAL A 344 4.79 12.88 1.50
N THR A 345 4.65 14.19 1.26
CA THR A 345 3.53 14.75 0.49
C THR A 345 3.44 14.18 -0.92
N ASP A 346 4.50 14.30 -1.71
CA ASP A 346 4.52 13.77 -3.09
C ASP A 346 4.30 12.25 -3.14
N LEU A 347 4.78 11.51 -2.14
CA LEU A 347 4.61 10.05 -2.09
C LEU A 347 3.14 9.67 -2.15
N PHE A 348 2.32 10.26 -1.28
CA PHE A 348 0.90 9.97 -1.17
C PHE A 348 0.03 10.69 -2.21
N GLU A 349 0.41 11.90 -2.63
CA GLU A 349 -0.40 12.68 -3.58
C GLU A 349 -0.13 12.33 -5.05
N ARG A 350 1.10 11.96 -5.39
CA ARG A 350 1.54 11.80 -6.77
C ARG A 350 2.05 10.40 -7.07
N PHE A 351 2.92 9.84 -6.23
CA PHE A 351 3.64 8.63 -6.62
C PHE A 351 2.81 7.37 -6.46
N LEU A 352 2.24 7.11 -5.28
CA LEU A 352 1.41 5.93 -5.04
C LEU A 352 0.14 5.89 -5.92
N PRO A 353 -0.63 6.99 -6.07
CA PRO A 353 -1.89 6.94 -6.83
C PRO A 353 -1.73 6.63 -8.32
N VAL A 354 -0.64 7.06 -8.95
CA VAL A 354 -0.38 6.89 -10.40
C VAL A 354 -0.31 5.42 -10.80
N ASP A 355 0.11 4.54 -9.89
CA ASP A 355 0.31 3.12 -10.14
C ASP A 355 -0.97 2.28 -9.89
N GLN A 356 -2.13 2.93 -9.64
CA GLN A 356 -3.44 2.29 -9.52
C GLN A 356 -3.76 1.24 -10.60
N PRO A 357 -3.49 1.45 -11.91
CA PRO A 357 -3.87 0.50 -12.96
C PRO A 357 -2.94 -0.71 -13.04
N LEU A 358 -1.89 -0.79 -12.23
CA LEU A 358 -0.86 -1.83 -12.34
C LEU A 358 -1.25 -3.16 -11.68
N VAL A 359 -2.37 -3.23 -10.96
CA VAL A 359 -2.85 -4.48 -10.36
C VAL A 359 -3.25 -5.48 -11.44
N ARG A 360 -2.69 -6.69 -11.36
CA ARG A 360 -2.98 -7.77 -12.30
C ARG A 360 -3.74 -8.90 -11.58
N PRO A 361 -4.70 -9.57 -12.25
CA PRO A 361 -5.27 -10.81 -11.73
C PRO A 361 -4.17 -11.84 -11.46
N GLY A 362 -4.12 -12.38 -10.26
CA GLY A 362 -3.23 -13.49 -9.93
C GLY A 362 -3.81 -14.82 -10.42
N ARG A 363 -2.99 -15.69 -11.04
CA ARG A 363 -3.39 -17.10 -11.23
C ARG A 363 -3.23 -17.85 -9.90
N PRO A 364 -4.11 -18.83 -9.59
CA PRO A 364 -4.04 -19.59 -8.35
C PRO A 364 -2.67 -20.27 -8.18
N SER A 365 -2.20 -20.33 -6.94
CA SER A 365 -1.10 -21.19 -6.49
C SER A 365 -1.50 -22.65 -6.81
N GLN A 366 -0.69 -23.36 -7.60
CA GLN A 366 -0.88 -24.81 -7.74
C GLN A 366 -0.45 -25.47 -6.41
N PRO A 367 -1.24 -26.43 -5.91
CA PRO A 367 -0.98 -27.10 -4.64
C PRO A 367 0.31 -27.92 -4.65
#